data_AF-A0A351Z644-F1
#
_entry.id   AF-A0A351Z644-F1
#
_cell.length_a   1.000
_cell.length_b   1.000
_cell.length_c   1.000
_cell.angle_alpha   90.00
_cell.angle_beta   90.00
_cell.angle_gamma   90.00
#
_symmetry.space_group_name_H-M   'P 1'
#
loop_
_entity.id
_entity.type
_entity.pdbx_description
1 polymer ?
#
loop_
_entity_poly.entity_id
_entity_poly.type
_entity_poly.pdbx_seq_one_letter_code
_entity_poly.pdbx_strand_id
1 'polypeptide(L)' 'MGMTINLKEKCGKRTISRQDGRVVADLISDGLKKHESVTIDFDNIMIASVSFFDEAFGKLAFQY' A
#
# COMPACT_ATOMS: atom_id res chain seq x y z
N MET A 1 -3.42 -18.00 -4.94
CA MET A 1 -4.72 -17.26 -4.82
C MET A 1 -4.44 -15.87 -4.24
N GLY A 2 -4.62 -14.82 -5.04
CA GLY A 2 -4.15 -13.45 -4.72
C GLY A 2 -5.07 -12.65 -3.79
N MET A 3 -4.51 -11.63 -3.14
CA MET A 3 -5.23 -10.67 -2.30
C MET A 3 -5.36 -9.33 -3.03
N THR A 4 -6.48 -8.63 -2.85
CA THR A 4 -6.65 -7.23 -3.31
C THR A 4 -6.82 -6.31 -2.11
N ILE A 5 -6.07 -5.21 -2.08
CA ILE A 5 -6.12 -4.16 -1.07
C ILE A 5 -6.71 -2.90 -1.71
N ASN A 6 -7.91 -2.54 -1.29
CA ASN A 6 -8.53 -1.27 -1.67
C ASN A 6 -8.07 -0.14 -0.73
N LEU A 7 -7.29 0.81 -1.25
CA LEU A 7 -6.69 1.86 -0.42
C LEU A 7 -7.71 2.86 0.12
N LYS A 8 -8.79 3.12 -0.62
CA LYS A 8 -9.87 4.02 -0.15
C LYS A 8 -10.56 3.46 1.09
N GLU A 9 -10.83 2.16 1.12
CA GLU A 9 -11.41 1.48 2.28
C GLU A 9 -10.42 1.41 3.45
N LYS A 10 -9.15 1.11 3.18
CA LYS A 10 -8.14 0.91 4.24
C LYS A 10 -7.64 2.22 4.86
N CYS A 11 -7.48 3.28 4.07
CA CYS A 11 -7.02 4.57 4.56
C CYS A 11 -8.18 5.46 5.03
N GLY A 12 -9.43 5.15 4.67
CA GLY A 12 -10.62 5.88 5.10
C GLY A 12 -10.72 7.32 4.56
N LYS A 13 -9.88 7.69 3.59
CA LYS A 13 -9.77 9.04 3.05
C LYS A 13 -9.38 9.01 1.57
N ARG A 14 -9.78 10.06 0.84
CA ARG A 14 -9.47 10.22 -0.59
C ARG A 14 -8.04 10.70 -0.83
N THR A 15 -7.43 11.36 0.13
CA THR A 15 -6.08 11.92 0.01
C THR A 15 -5.10 11.15 0.88
N ILE A 16 -4.13 10.51 0.24
CA ILE A 16 -3.18 9.64 0.92
C ILE A 16 -1.87 10.40 1.19
N SER A 17 -1.39 10.31 2.43
CA SER A 17 -0.20 10.98 2.94
C SER A 17 0.95 9.98 3.14
N ARG A 18 2.13 10.51 3.49
CA ARG A 18 3.31 9.69 3.82
C ARG A 18 3.04 8.67 4.93
N GLN A 19 2.24 9.02 5.94
CA GLN A 19 1.94 8.11 7.06
C GLN A 19 1.15 6.88 6.62
N ASP A 20 0.25 7.07 5.65
CA ASP A 20 -0.52 5.96 5.08
C ASP A 20 0.36 5.00 4.28
N GLY A 21 1.48 5.50 3.74
CA GLY A 21 2.46 4.66 3.06
C GLY A 21 2.97 3.53 3.95
N ARG A 22 3.21 3.80 5.24
CA ARG A 22 3.60 2.74 6.20
C ARG A 22 2.50 1.71 6.42
N VAL A 23 1.26 2.14 6.57
CA VAL A 23 0.10 1.24 6.74
C VAL A 23 -0.03 0.32 5.52
N VAL A 24 0.17 0.87 4.32
CA VAL A 24 0.14 0.12 3.08
C VAL A 24 1.30 -0.89 3.00
N ALA A 25 2.51 -0.51 3.41
CA ALA A 25 3.66 -1.42 3.44
C ALA A 25 3.43 -2.63 4.36
N ASP A 26 2.84 -2.42 5.54
CA ASP A 26 2.51 -3.49 6.48
C ASP A 26 1.44 -4.43 5.89
N LEU A 27 0.39 -3.87 5.28
CA LEU A 27 -0.66 -4.65 4.62
C LEU A 27 -0.12 -5.48 3.44
N ILE A 28 0.79 -4.92 2.64
CA ILE A 28 1.45 -5.66 1.55
C ILE A 28 2.29 -6.79 2.12
N SER A 29 3.12 -6.50 3.12
CA SER A 29 4.03 -7.49 3.72
C SER A 29 3.25 -8.65 4.32
N ASP A 30 2.16 -8.38 5.05
CA ASP A 30 1.31 -9.43 5.62
C ASP A 30 0.51 -10.19 4.56
N GLY A 31 0.11 -9.52 3.48
CA GLY A 31 -0.52 -10.14 2.33
C GLY A 31 0.43 -11.13 1.64
N LEU A 32 1.66 -10.73 1.37
CA LEU A 32 2.67 -11.55 0.69
C LEU A 32 3.14 -12.75 1.52
N LYS A 33 3.06 -12.68 2.86
CA LYS A 33 3.30 -13.86 3.72
C LYS A 33 2.27 -14.98 3.53
N LYS A 34 1.06 -14.64 3.06
CA LYS A 34 -0.11 -15.54 3.01
C LYS A 34 -0.58 -15.84 1.58
N HIS A 35 -0.21 -14.99 0.63
CA HIS A 35 -0.67 -15.02 -0.74
C HIS A 35 0.51 -14.87 -1.71
N GLU A 36 0.45 -15.56 -2.85
CA GLU A 36 1.47 -15.45 -3.91
C GLU A 36 1.50 -14.06 -4.56
N SER A 37 0.39 -13.33 -4.51
CA SER A 37 0.28 -12.01 -5.10
C SER A 37 -0.63 -11.10 -4.28
N VAL A 38 -0.29 -9.81 -4.31
CA VAL A 38 -1.05 -8.72 -3.71
C VAL A 38 -1.29 -7.66 -4.78
N THR A 39 -2.55 -7.32 -5.01
CA THR A 39 -2.98 -6.24 -5.91
C THR A 39 -3.36 -5.02 -5.08
N ILE A 40 -2.79 -3.86 -5.39
CA ILE A 40 -3.13 -2.60 -4.74
C ILE A 40 -4.06 -1.82 -5.67
N ASP A 41 -5.27 -1.53 -5.20
CA ASP A 41 -6.26 -0.75 -5.92
C ASP A 41 -6.19 0.71 -5.51
N PHE A 42 -5.84 1.55 -6.49
CA PHE A 42 -5.70 3.00 -6.37
C PHE A 42 -6.89 3.77 -6.95
N ASP A 43 -8.04 3.13 -7.16
CA ASP A 43 -9.20 3.82 -7.69
C ASP A 43 -9.70 4.92 -6.75
N ASN A 44 -10.06 6.06 -7.34
CA ASN A 44 -10.64 7.22 -6.65
C ASN A 44 -9.82 7.77 -5.47
N ILE A 45 -8.49 7.62 -5.49
CA ILE A 45 -7.58 8.23 -4.52
C ILE A 45 -6.62 9.23 -5.16
N MET A 46 -6.34 10.30 -4.43
CA MET A 46 -5.34 11.31 -4.75
C MET A 46 -4.12 11.09 -3.86
N ILE A 47 -2.96 10.91 -4.48
CA ILE A 47 -1.70 10.75 -3.76
C ILE A 47 -1.09 12.14 -3.57
N ALA A 48 -1.04 12.63 -2.34
CA ALA A 48 -0.62 14.00 -2.04
C ALA A 48 0.90 14.19 -2.04
N SER A 49 1.67 13.10 -2.00
CA SER A 49 3.13 13.17 -1.88
C SER A 49 3.78 11.96 -2.51
N VAL A 50 4.83 12.18 -3.29
CA VAL A 50 5.71 11.12 -3.82
C VAL A 50 6.34 10.28 -2.71
N SER A 51 6.60 10.86 -1.53
CA SER A 51 7.13 10.12 -0.38
C SER A 51 6.18 9.04 0.16
N PHE A 52 4.90 9.04 -0.23
CA PHE A 52 4.01 7.91 0.01
C PHE A 52 4.55 6.63 -0.65
N PHE A 53 4.98 6.71 -1.91
CA PHE A 53 5.48 5.55 -2.64
C PHE A 53 6.78 5.02 -2.02
N ASP A 54 7.65 5.90 -1.55
CA ASP A 54 8.89 5.50 -0.88
C ASP A 54 8.62 4.73 0.42
N GLU A 55 7.65 5.18 1.23
CA GLU A 55 7.29 4.46 2.47
C GLU A 55 6.48 3.18 2.20
N ALA A 56 5.60 3.18 1.18
CA ALA A 56 4.75 2.04 0.83
C ALA A 56 5.50 0.92 0.11
N PHE A 57 6.39 1.28 -0.81
CA PHE A 57 7.05 0.34 -1.73
C PHE A 57 8.57 0.38 -1.64
N GLY A 58 9.17 1.53 -1.34
CA GLY A 58 10.62 1.68 -1.30
C GLY A 58 11.28 0.71 -0.31
N LYS A 59 10.72 0.54 0.89
CA LYS A 59 11.23 -0.46 1.86
C LYS A 59 11.06 -1.91 1.41
N LEU A 60 10.02 -2.23 0.64
CA LEU A 60 9.82 -3.56 0.07
C LEU A 60 10.93 -3.91 -0.94
N ALA A 61 11.44 -2.92 -1.69
CA ALA A 61 12.51 -3.12 -2.67
C ALA A 61 13.89 -3.37 -2.05
N PHE A 62 14.12 -2.99 -0.78
CA PHE A 62 15.40 -3.16 -0.07
C PHE A 62 15.39 -4.28 0.98
N GLN A 63 14.26 -4.97 1.19
CA GLN A 63 14.13 -6.09 2.14
C GLN A 63 14.29 -7.48 1.50
N TYR A 64 14.76 -7.55 0.26
CA TYR A 64 15.15 -8.78 -0.43
C TYR A 64 16.64 -8.74 -0.82
#